data_AF-A0AA90NBF9-F1
#
_entry.id   AF-A0AA90NBF9-F1
#
_cell.length_a   1.000
_cell.length_b   1.000
_cell.length_c   1.000
_cell.angle_alpha   90.00
_cell.angle_beta   90.00
_cell.angle_gamma   90.00
#
_symmetry.space_group_name_H-M   'P 1'
#
loop_
_entity.id
_entity.type
_entity.pdbx_description
1 polymer ?
#
loop_
_entity_poly.entity_id
_entity_poly.type
_entity_poly.pdbx_seq_one_letter_code
_entity_poly.pdbx_strand_id
1 'polypeptide(L)'
;MTTRQKITKTTTAETGDLDLAEIAAAFSPCPACERRTYEALRVAILAMPEGKPVRWPALRRRLPEDSADGLEAATALHKLAAEGVLVVFGGTGGATWVARATDADRALLNEERDPRNGMPNGMKHYG
;
A
#
# COMPACT_ATOMS: atom_id res chain seq x y z
N MET A 1 34.33 -24.90 11.17
CA MET A 1 34.64 -23.60 11.79
C MET A 1 34.01 -22.52 10.93
N THR A 2 32.92 -21.90 11.40
CA THR A 2 32.22 -20.87 10.62
C THR A 2 31.86 -19.72 11.56
N THR A 3 32.65 -18.66 11.50
CA THR A 3 32.52 -17.48 12.33
C THR A 3 31.28 -16.69 11.92
N ARG A 4 30.22 -16.71 12.74
CA ARG A 4 29.10 -15.78 12.61
C ARG A 4 29.57 -14.39 13.03
N GLN A 5 29.79 -13.49 12.07
CA GLN A 5 29.96 -12.07 12.36
C GLN A 5 28.60 -11.51 12.81
N LYS A 6 28.50 -11.20 14.10
CA LYS A 6 27.39 -10.50 14.72
C LYS A 6 27.61 -9.01 14.45
N ILE A 7 26.92 -8.45 13.45
CA ILE A 7 26.98 -7.02 13.18
C ILE A 7 26.09 -6.32 14.22
N THR A 8 26.70 -5.89 15.31
CA THR A 8 26.07 -4.97 16.27
C THR A 8 26.43 -3.55 15.81
N LYS A 9 25.57 -2.90 15.03
CA LYS A 9 25.69 -1.46 14.78
C LYS A 9 25.09 -0.73 15.97
N THR A 10 25.92 -0.41 16.95
CA THR A 10 25.59 0.59 17.97
C THR A 10 25.94 1.95 17.39
N THR A 11 24.95 2.70 16.92
CA THR A 11 25.16 4.10 16.53
C THR A 11 24.62 4.98 17.64
N THR A 12 25.53 5.54 18.43
CA THR A 12 25.26 6.69 19.30
C THR A 12 25.03 7.88 18.37
N ALA A 13 23.81 8.41 18.31
CA ALA A 13 23.56 9.66 17.60
C ALA A 13 24.12 10.80 18.47
N GLU A 14 25.28 11.34 18.08
CA GLU A 14 25.73 12.63 18.57
C GLU A 14 24.85 13.70 17.92
N THR A 15 24.17 14.51 18.73
CA THR A 15 23.28 15.59 18.31
C THR A 15 24.09 16.77 17.76
N GLY A 16 24.84 16.56 16.67
CA GLY A 16 25.32 17.62 15.81
C GLY A 16 24.22 18.00 14.82
N ASP A 17 24.10 19.29 14.48
CA ASP A 17 23.10 19.86 13.57
C ASP A 17 22.73 18.89 12.44
N LEU A 18 21.58 18.22 12.61
CA LEU A 18 21.09 17.28 11.60
C LEU A 18 20.63 18.11 10.41
N ASP A 19 21.39 18.03 9.32
CA ASP A 19 21.00 18.63 8.05
C ASP A 19 19.64 18.04 7.63
N LEU A 20 18.63 18.91 7.54
CA LEU A 20 17.30 18.54 7.08
C LEU A 20 17.34 17.85 5.70
N ALA A 21 18.33 18.16 4.86
CA ALA A 21 18.55 17.49 3.59
C ALA A 21 19.08 16.06 3.76
N GLU A 22 19.97 15.79 4.72
CA GLU A 22 20.45 14.43 5.02
C GLU A 22 19.36 13.58 5.68
N ILE A 23 18.54 14.16 6.57
CA ILE A 23 17.35 13.51 7.10
C ILE A 23 16.40 13.18 5.94
N ALA A 24 16.06 14.16 5.09
CA ALA A 24 15.15 13.95 3.97
C ALA A 24 15.68 12.93 2.96
N ALA A 25 17.00 12.85 2.74
CA ALA A 25 17.63 11.83 1.91
C ALA A 25 17.60 10.44 2.54
N ALA A 26 17.75 10.33 3.87
CA ALA A 26 17.64 9.06 4.60
C ALA A 26 16.22 8.47 4.55
N PHE A 27 15.19 9.32 4.40
CA PHE A 27 13.79 8.93 4.21
C PHE A 27 13.30 9.08 2.76
N SER A 28 14.18 9.45 1.82
CA SER A 28 13.79 9.61 0.42
C SER A 28 13.48 8.25 -0.16
N PRO A 29 12.26 8.03 -0.71
CA PRO A 29 11.92 6.77 -1.33
C PRO A 29 12.87 6.54 -2.50
N CYS A 30 13.35 5.32 -2.63
CA CYS A 30 14.16 4.89 -3.76
C CYS A 30 13.32 5.06 -5.04
N PRO A 31 13.65 5.97 -5.98
CA PRO A 31 12.76 6.27 -7.12
C PRO A 31 12.52 5.04 -8.02
N ALA A 32 13.52 4.17 -8.12
CA ALA A 32 13.40 2.90 -8.81
C ALA A 32 12.44 1.94 -8.09
N CYS A 33 12.44 1.94 -6.76
CA CYS A 33 11.58 1.12 -5.92
C CYS A 33 10.13 1.62 -6.00
N GLU A 34 9.92 2.94 -5.91
CA GLU A 34 8.60 3.55 -6.12
C GLU A 34 8.00 3.20 -7.49
N ARG A 35 8.80 3.29 -8.57
CA ARG A 35 8.35 2.91 -9.91
C ARG A 35 8.00 1.42 -10.01
N ARG A 36 8.87 0.53 -9.49
CA ARG A 36 8.60 -0.92 -9.46
C ARG A 36 7.32 -1.24 -8.68
N THR A 37 7.15 -0.62 -7.50
CA THR A 37 5.97 -0.77 -6.66
C THR A 37 4.70 -0.30 -7.36
N TYR A 38 4.75 0.86 -8.02
CA TYR A 38 3.63 1.37 -8.83
C TYR A 38 3.26 0.41 -9.96
N GLU A 39 4.23 -0.06 -10.74
CA GLU A 39 3.98 -0.98 -11.86
C GLU A 39 3.44 -2.33 -11.38
N ALA A 40 4.03 -2.91 -10.33
CA ALA A 40 3.58 -4.16 -9.73
C ALA A 40 2.15 -4.04 -9.18
N LEU A 41 1.85 -2.93 -8.49
CA LEU A 41 0.52 -2.69 -7.94
C LEU A 41 -0.52 -2.50 -9.04
N ARG A 42 -0.18 -1.74 -10.08
CA ARG A 42 -1.05 -1.57 -11.27
C ARG A 42 -1.39 -2.92 -11.91
N VAL A 43 -0.40 -3.79 -12.12
CA VAL A 43 -0.62 -5.14 -12.65
C VAL A 43 -1.49 -5.98 -11.70
N ALA A 44 -1.22 -5.94 -10.40
CA ALA A 44 -1.97 -6.69 -9.40
C ALA A 44 -3.45 -6.27 -9.35
N ILE A 45 -3.75 -4.98 -9.54
CA ILE A 45 -5.10 -4.42 -9.61
C ILE A 45 -5.82 -4.88 -10.86
N LEU A 46 -5.16 -4.83 -12.02
CA LEU A 46 -5.75 -5.31 -13.28
C LEU A 46 -6.05 -6.81 -13.25
N ALA A 47 -5.27 -7.58 -12.50
CA ALA A 47 -5.47 -9.01 -12.26
C ALA A 47 -6.49 -9.32 -11.14
N MET A 48 -7.13 -8.32 -10.53
CA MET A 48 -8.18 -8.58 -9.54
C MET A 48 -9.44 -9.15 -10.22
N PRO A 49 -10.18 -10.04 -9.52
CA PRO A 49 -11.45 -10.53 -10.04
C PRO A 49 -12.45 -9.38 -10.26
N GLU A 50 -13.15 -9.41 -11.38
CA GLU A 50 -14.08 -8.35 -11.75
C GLU A 50 -15.21 -8.19 -10.72
N GLY A 51 -15.55 -6.94 -10.39
CA GLY A 51 -16.64 -6.62 -9.47
C GLY A 51 -16.38 -7.01 -8.01
N LYS A 52 -15.18 -7.50 -7.67
CA LYS A 52 -14.85 -7.95 -6.30
C LYS A 52 -13.70 -7.14 -5.72
N PRO A 53 -13.96 -6.35 -4.66
CA PRO A 53 -12.89 -5.71 -3.91
C PRO A 53 -12.00 -6.74 -3.21
N VAL A 54 -10.72 -6.40 -3.06
CA VAL A 54 -9.70 -7.23 -2.42
C VAL A 54 -9.17 -6.50 -1.18
N ARG A 55 -8.94 -7.24 -0.09
CA ARG A 55 -8.31 -6.68 1.12
C ARG A 55 -6.88 -6.23 0.81
N TRP A 56 -6.48 -5.06 1.30
CA TRP A 56 -5.13 -4.55 1.13
C TRP A 56 -4.03 -5.54 1.52
N PRO A 57 -4.08 -6.23 2.69
CA PRO A 57 -3.10 -7.26 3.03
C PRO A 57 -3.02 -8.42 2.02
N ALA A 58 -4.14 -8.79 1.38
CA ALA A 58 -4.15 -9.84 0.37
C ALA A 58 -3.57 -9.37 -0.97
N LEU A 59 -3.84 -8.11 -1.35
CA LEU A 59 -3.26 -7.49 -2.53
C LEU A 59 -1.74 -7.29 -2.37
N ARG A 60 -1.31 -6.76 -1.22
CA ARG A 60 0.10 -6.52 -0.88
C ARG A 60 0.95 -7.79 -0.93
N ARG A 61 0.42 -8.95 -0.55
CA ARG A 61 1.12 -10.25 -0.66
C ARG A 61 1.45 -10.67 -2.09
N ARG A 62 0.83 -10.04 -3.09
CA ARG A 62 1.10 -10.29 -4.51
C ARG A 62 2.20 -9.39 -5.07
N LEU A 63 2.63 -8.39 -4.29
CA LEU A 63 3.73 -7.51 -4.68
C LEU A 63 5.07 -8.21 -4.39
N PRO A 64 6.10 -7.94 -5.20
CA PRO A 64 7.46 -8.35 -4.87
C PRO A 64 7.89 -7.87 -3.48
N GLU A 65 8.71 -8.66 -2.79
CA GLU A 65 9.16 -8.38 -1.40
C GLU A 65 9.91 -7.05 -1.28
N ASP A 66 10.63 -6.66 -2.33
CA ASP A 66 11.38 -5.40 -2.47
C ASP A 66 10.52 -4.23 -2.94
N SER A 67 9.25 -4.46 -3.26
CA SER A 67 8.29 -3.48 -3.81
C SER A 67 7.19 -3.12 -2.79
N ALA A 68 7.47 -3.31 -1.50
CA ALA A 68 6.46 -3.23 -0.47
C ALA A 68 6.96 -2.58 0.82
N ASP A 69 7.84 -1.59 0.76
CA ASP A 69 7.93 -0.69 1.91
C ASP A 69 6.54 -0.04 2.13
N GLY A 70 6.14 0.13 3.39
CA GLY A 70 4.85 0.69 3.76
C GLY A 70 4.60 2.05 3.11
N LEU A 71 5.64 2.89 2.98
CA LEU A 71 5.51 4.22 2.40
C LEU A 71 5.37 4.18 0.87
N GLU A 72 6.21 3.40 0.18
CA GLU A 72 6.19 3.27 -1.29
C GLU A 72 4.86 2.70 -1.79
N ALA A 73 4.35 1.67 -1.09
CA ALA A 73 3.08 1.03 -1.43
C ALA A 73 1.89 1.98 -1.21
N ALA A 74 1.92 2.79 -0.16
CA ALA A 74 0.90 3.81 0.09
C ALA A 74 0.93 4.92 -0.98
N THR A 75 2.12 5.44 -1.31
CA THR A 75 2.29 6.45 -2.37
C THR A 75 1.79 5.94 -3.71
N ALA A 76 2.16 4.71 -4.09
CA ALA A 76 1.69 4.09 -5.32
C ALA A 76 0.16 3.90 -5.33
N LEU A 77 -0.43 3.48 -4.22
CA LEU A 77 -1.88 3.33 -4.07
C LEU A 77 -2.61 4.67 -4.27
N HIS A 78 -2.11 5.75 -3.63
CA HIS A 78 -2.67 7.09 -3.78
C HIS A 78 -2.57 7.61 -5.21
N LYS A 79 -1.42 7.41 -5.87
CA LYS A 79 -1.23 7.81 -7.26
C LYS A 79 -2.19 7.08 -8.20
N LEU A 80 -2.34 5.76 -8.05
CA LEU A 80 -3.27 4.97 -8.86
C LEU A 80 -4.73 5.34 -8.61
N ALA A 81 -5.09 5.75 -7.39
CA ALA A 81 -6.42 6.28 -7.08
C ALA A 81 -6.66 7.61 -7.79
N ALA A 82 -5.69 8.54 -7.75
CA ALA A 82 -5.77 9.83 -8.44
C ALA A 82 -5.85 9.68 -9.97
N GLU A 83 -5.21 8.65 -10.53
CA GLU A 83 -5.30 8.29 -11.95
C GLU A 83 -6.61 7.56 -12.32
N GLY A 84 -7.50 7.30 -11.36
CA GLY A 84 -8.76 6.60 -11.60
C GLY A 84 -8.58 5.13 -11.98
N VAL A 85 -7.48 4.49 -11.57
CA VAL A 85 -7.24 3.05 -11.80
C VAL A 85 -7.95 2.20 -10.74
N LEU A 86 -7.97 2.69 -9.51
CA LEU A 86 -8.53 2.00 -8.36
C LEU A 86 -9.35 2.94 -7.49
N VAL A 87 -10.11 2.33 -6.58
CA VAL A 87 -10.78 3.00 -5.47
C VAL A 87 -10.42 2.27 -4.17
N VAL A 88 -10.18 3.04 -3.11
CA VAL A 88 -9.82 2.54 -1.79
C VAL A 88 -10.99 2.77 -0.84
N PHE A 89 -11.33 1.76 -0.04
CA PHE A 89 -12.40 1.82 0.94
C PHE A 89 -11.88 1.47 2.32
N GLY A 90 -12.33 2.19 3.34
CA GLY A 90 -12.14 1.81 4.74
C GLY A 90 -13.25 0.85 5.15
N GLY A 91 -12.88 -0.28 5.75
CA GLY A 91 -13.66 -1.45 6.19
C GLY A 91 -14.11 -1.44 7.64
N THR A 92 -15.05 -2.32 7.98
CA THR A 92 -15.37 -2.64 9.38
C THR A 92 -14.11 -3.12 10.10
N GLY A 93 -13.88 -2.64 11.33
CA GLY A 93 -12.66 -2.93 12.09
C GLY A 93 -11.38 -2.29 11.53
N GLY A 94 -11.49 -1.26 10.67
CA GLY A 94 -10.33 -0.53 10.14
C GLY A 94 -9.62 -1.22 8.97
N ALA A 95 -10.22 -2.25 8.38
CA ALA A 95 -9.62 -2.98 7.27
C ALA A 95 -9.62 -2.16 5.96
N THR A 96 -8.50 -2.01 5.27
CA THR A 96 -8.48 -1.34 3.96
C THR A 96 -8.82 -2.33 2.83
N TRP A 97 -9.68 -1.90 1.92
CA TRP A 97 -10.09 -2.64 0.72
C TRP A 97 -9.79 -1.83 -0.55
N VAL A 98 -9.55 -2.54 -1.65
CA VAL A 98 -9.21 -1.96 -2.96
C VAL A 98 -10.11 -2.60 -4.03
N ALA A 99 -10.72 -1.80 -4.88
CA ALA A 99 -11.39 -2.29 -6.10
C ALA A 99 -10.87 -1.55 -7.34
N ARG A 100 -11.09 -2.12 -8.52
CA ARG A 100 -10.87 -1.42 -9.79
C ARG A 100 -11.86 -0.26 -9.88
N ALA A 101 -11.45 0.90 -10.37
CA ALA A 101 -12.34 2.06 -10.45
C ALA A 101 -13.58 1.79 -11.32
N THR A 102 -13.42 1.01 -12.41
CA THR A 102 -14.53 0.59 -13.28
C THR A 102 -15.55 -0.31 -12.59
N ASP A 103 -15.17 -0.91 -11.47
CA ASP A 103 -16.03 -1.78 -10.66
C ASP A 103 -16.52 -1.09 -9.38
N ALA A 104 -16.23 0.21 -9.19
CA ALA A 104 -16.57 0.93 -7.96
C ALA A 104 -18.06 0.79 -7.62
N ASP A 105 -18.96 1.03 -8.58
CA ASP A 105 -20.40 0.90 -8.35
C ASP A 105 -20.80 -0.52 -7.97
N ARG A 106 -20.19 -1.54 -8.57
CA ARG A 106 -20.45 -2.96 -8.23
C ARG A 106 -19.87 -3.35 -6.88
N ALA A 107 -18.71 -2.79 -6.52
CA ALA A 107 -18.10 -2.93 -5.21
C ALA A 107 -19.02 -2.38 -4.12
N LEU A 108 -19.63 -1.21 -4.38
CA LEU A 108 -20.61 -0.58 -3.49
C LEU A 108 -21.92 -1.35 -3.42
N LEU A 109 -22.44 -1.87 -4.53
CA LEU A 109 -23.68 -2.67 -4.52
C LEU A 109 -23.52 -4.04 -3.82
N ASN A 110 -22.31 -4.60 -3.81
CA ASN A 110 -22.01 -5.80 -3.03
C ASN A 110 -22.00 -5.54 -1.49
N GLU A 111 -21.94 -4.28 -1.06
CA GLU A 111 -22.06 -3.86 0.36
C GLU A 111 -23.44 -4.19 0.93
N GLU A 112 -24.51 -4.02 0.15
CA GLU A 112 -25.89 -4.20 0.63
C GLU A 112 -26.34 -5.66 0.73
N ARG A 113 -25.66 -6.59 0.04
CA ARG A 113 -26.16 -7.97 -0.11
C ARG A 113 -25.56 -9.01 0.84
N ASP A 114 -24.45 -8.75 1.52
CA ASP A 114 -23.82 -9.78 2.37
C ASP A 114 -23.16 -9.25 3.68
N PRO A 115 -23.91 -9.18 4.78
CA PRO A 115 -23.39 -8.77 6.09
C PRO A 115 -22.42 -9.77 6.74
N ARG A 116 -22.21 -10.97 6.17
CA ARG A 116 -21.31 -12.02 6.72
C ARG A 116 -19.91 -12.00 6.11
N ASN A 117 -19.69 -11.25 5.03
CA ASN A 117 -18.39 -11.16 4.35
C ASN A 117 -17.47 -10.03 4.87
N GLY A 118 -17.89 -9.29 5.90
CA GLY A 118 -17.02 -8.35 6.62
C GLY A 118 -16.43 -7.24 5.73
N MET A 119 -17.25 -6.65 4.87
CA MET A 119 -16.97 -5.40 4.14
C MET A 119 -17.58 -4.18 4.88
N PRO A 120 -17.13 -2.96 4.57
CA PRO A 120 -17.36 -1.79 5.41
C PRO A 120 -18.76 -1.32 5.66
N ASN A 121 -18.86 -0.59 6.77
CA ASN A 121 -19.92 0.34 7.12
C ASN A 121 -19.21 1.70 7.32
N GLY A 122 -19.56 2.73 6.56
CA GLY A 122 -19.09 4.11 6.75
C GLY A 122 -18.00 4.59 5.78
N MET A 123 -18.41 5.29 4.72
CA MET A 123 -17.53 6.03 3.81
C MET A 123 -16.87 7.24 4.50
N LYS A 124 -15.57 7.41 4.24
CA LYS A 124 -14.95 8.74 4.15
C LYS A 124 -14.31 8.84 2.76
N HIS A 125 -14.86 9.70 1.90
CA HIS A 125 -14.19 10.09 0.67
C HIS A 125 -12.99 10.95 1.05
N TYR A 126 -11.77 10.48 0.75
CA TYR A 126 -10.58 11.33 0.72
C TYR A 126 -10.37 11.70 -0.75
N GLY A 127 -10.94 12.85 -1.14
CA GLY A 127 -10.63 13.54 -2.38
C GLY A 127 -9.59 14.62 -2.16
#